data_AF-A0A3C0B1T0-F1
#
_entry.id   AF-A0A3C0B1T0-F1
#
_cell.length_a   1.000
_cell.length_b   1.000
_cell.length_c   1.000
_cell.angle_alpha   90.00
_cell.angle_beta   90.00
_cell.angle_gamma   90.00
#
_symmetry.space_group_name_H-M   'P 1'
#
loop_
_entity.id
_entity.type
_entity.pdbx_description
1 polymer ?
#
loop_
_entity_poly.entity_id
_entity_poly.type
_entity_poly.pdbx_seq_one_letter_code
_entity_poly.pdbx_strand_id
1 'polypeptide(L)'
;ELLEYATKRLLEIDGLKIYGTAAAKTSVVSFNIEGIHPYDIGTIIDKLGIAVRTGHHCAQPIMNYFEIPGTIRASFSFYNTKEEIDVMV
;
A
#
# COMPACT_ATOMS: atom_id res chain seq x y z
N GLU A 1 -5.34 6.52 -14.01
CA GLU A 1 -4.97 7.77 -13.32
C GLU A 1 -4.62 7.62 -11.83
N LEU A 2 -5.56 7.42 -10.89
CA LEU A 2 -5.21 7.35 -9.44
C LEU A 2 -4.19 6.26 -9.11
N LEU A 3 -4.38 5.05 -9.66
CA LEU A 3 -3.43 3.94 -9.50
C LEU A 3 -2.02 4.30 -9.98
N GLU A 4 -1.91 4.91 -11.16
CA GLU A 4 -0.62 5.27 -11.76
C GLU A 4 0.06 6.37 -10.95
N TYR A 5 -0.70 7.37 -10.51
CA TYR A 5 -0.22 8.44 -9.66
C TYR A 5 0.30 7.89 -8.33
N ALA A 6 -0.52 7.12 -7.60
CA ALA A 6 -0.12 6.49 -6.35
C ALA A 6 1.10 5.58 -6.50
N THR A 7 1.15 4.77 -7.56
CA THR A 7 2.30 3.89 -7.83
C THR A 7 3.57 4.70 -8.02
N LYS A 8 3.51 5.79 -8.79
CA LYS A 8 4.66 6.68 -9.00
C LYS A 8 5.12 7.31 -7.68
N ARG A 9 4.21 7.94 -6.93
CA ARG A 9 4.53 8.64 -5.68
C ARG A 9 5.10 7.69 -4.62
N LEU A 10 4.51 6.49 -4.47
CA LEU A 10 4.99 5.49 -3.52
C LEU A 10 6.41 4.99 -3.88
N LEU A 11 6.73 4.83 -5.16
CA LEU A 11 8.06 4.40 -5.60
C LEU A 11 9.16 5.47 -5.40
N GLU A 12 8.80 6.69 -5.01
CA GLU A 12 9.76 7.71 -4.59
C GLU A 12 10.24 7.52 -3.14
N ILE A 13 9.55 6.70 -2.33
CA ILE A 13 9.93 6.40 -0.95
C ILE A 13 11.06 5.36 -0.95
N ASP A 14 12.19 5.71 -0.35
CA ASP A 14 13.34 4.80 -0.23
C ASP A 14 12.99 3.55 0.61
N GLY A 15 13.47 2.39 0.16
CA GLY A 15 13.15 1.10 0.77
C GLY A 15 11.71 0.62 0.59
N LEU A 16 10.85 1.33 -0.15
CA LEU A 16 9.47 0.88 -0.42
C LEU A 16 9.43 -0.19 -1.52
N LYS A 17 8.71 -1.28 -1.26
CA LYS A 17 8.47 -2.37 -2.22
C LYS A 17 6.98 -2.58 -2.44
N ILE A 18 6.55 -2.50 -3.69
CA ILE A 18 5.17 -2.80 -4.13
C ILE A 18 5.04 -4.28 -4.52
N TYR A 19 3.96 -4.91 -4.08
CA TYR A 19 3.55 -6.27 -4.43
C TYR A 19 2.41 -6.25 -5.45
N GLY A 20 2.58 -7.04 -6.51
CA GLY A 20 1.62 -7.14 -7.62
C GLY A 20 1.71 -5.97 -8.60
N THR A 21 2.64 -6.07 -9.56
CA THR A 21 2.96 -5.05 -10.58
C THR A 21 2.46 -5.43 -11.98
N ALA A 22 1.37 -6.21 -12.05
CA ALA A 22 0.76 -6.59 -13.33
C ALA A 22 0.37 -5.33 -14.14
N ALA A 23 0.58 -5.39 -15.47
CA ALA A 23 0.34 -4.26 -16.36
C ALA A 23 -1.11 -3.75 -16.32
N ALA A 24 -2.07 -4.67 -16.20
CA ALA A 24 -3.47 -4.36 -15.99
C ALA A 24 -3.90 -4.83 -14.59
N LYS A 25 -4.21 -3.90 -13.70
CA LYS A 25 -4.68 -4.20 -12.35
C LYS A 25 -5.67 -3.13 -11.87
N THR A 26 -6.48 -3.51 -10.89
CA THR A 26 -7.36 -2.56 -10.18
C THR A 26 -6.55 -1.57 -9.35
N SER A 27 -7.20 -0.49 -8.90
CA SER A 27 -6.63 0.61 -8.11
C SER A 27 -6.29 0.21 -6.67
N VAL A 28 -5.52 -0.86 -6.50
CA VAL A 28 -5.08 -1.40 -5.21
C VAL A 28 -3.56 -1.56 -5.22
N VAL A 29 -2.90 -0.94 -4.24
CA VAL A 29 -1.45 -1.00 -4.06
C VAL A 29 -1.17 -1.65 -2.72
N SER A 30 -0.53 -2.83 -2.75
CA SER A 30 0.00 -3.49 -1.55
C SER A 30 1.49 -3.23 -1.49
N PHE A 31 2.01 -2.76 -0.37
CA PHE A 31 3.40 -2.37 -0.22
C PHE A 31 3.91 -2.58 1.20
N ASN A 32 5.24 -2.66 1.34
CA ASN A 32 5.97 -2.62 2.60
C ASN A 32 7.17 -1.68 2.47
N ILE A 33 7.70 -1.21 3.60
CA ILE A 33 8.94 -0.44 3.67
C ILE A 33 9.97 -1.32 4.39
N GLU A 34 11.17 -1.40 3.83
CA GLU A 34 12.26 -2.20 4.39
C GLU A 34 12.56 -1.80 5.86
N GLY A 35 12.77 -2.80 6.72
CA GLY A 35 13.08 -2.58 8.12
C GLY A 35 11.90 -2.17 9.01
N ILE A 36 10.68 -2.00 8.47
CA ILE A 36 9.51 -1.58 9.25
C ILE A 36 8.37 -2.59 9.11
N HIS A 37 7.79 -3.00 10.24
CA HIS A 37 6.65 -3.91 10.22
C HIS A 37 5.39 -3.21 9.67
N PRO A 38 4.62 -3.84 8.76
CA PRO A 38 3.49 -3.18 8.10
C PRO A 38 2.43 -2.64 9.08
N TYR A 39 2.24 -3.31 10.21
CA TYR A 39 1.30 -2.88 11.25
C TYR A 39 1.69 -1.54 11.90
N ASP A 40 2.98 -1.28 12.07
CA ASP A 40 3.46 -0.06 12.72
C ASP A 40 3.18 1.17 11.84
N ILE A 41 3.48 1.06 10.54
CA ILE A 41 3.17 2.12 9.57
C ILE A 41 1.66 2.35 9.50
N GLY A 42 0.86 1.28 9.39
CA GLY A 42 -0.60 1.40 9.36
C GLY A 42 -1.15 2.13 10.59
N THR A 43 -0.61 1.84 11.77
CA THR A 43 -1.00 2.49 13.03
C THR A 43 -0.60 3.98 13.05
N ILE A 44 0.56 4.33 12.49
CA ILE A 44 1.03 5.71 12.42
C ILE A 44 0.16 6.54 11.48
N ILE A 45 -0.10 6.04 10.27
CA ILE A 45 -0.87 6.83 9.28
C ILE A 45 -2.36 6.89 9.61
N ASP A 46 -2.91 5.89 10.31
CA ASP A 46 -4.27 5.97 10.88
C ASP A 46 -4.41 7.14 11.84
N LYS A 47 -3.40 7.40 12.69
CA LYS A 47 -3.37 8.58 13.58
C LYS A 47 -3.28 9.91 12.82
N LEU A 48 -2.81 9.89 11.58
CA LEU A 48 -2.78 11.06 10.69
C LEU A 48 -4.09 11.21 9.89
N GLY A 49 -5.09 10.36 10.15
CA GLY A 49 -6.39 10.39 9.49
C GLY A 49 -6.46 9.56 8.20
N ILE A 50 -5.47 8.71 7.94
CA ILE A 50 -5.36 7.95 6.69
C ILE A 50 -5.74 6.49 6.93
N ALA A 51 -6.91 6.10 6.43
CA ALA A 51 -7.40 4.74 6.58
C ALA A 51 -6.78 3.80 5.54
N VAL A 52 -5.95 2.86 6.01
CA VAL A 52 -5.42 1.75 5.21
C VAL A 52 -5.77 0.40 5.86
N ARG A 53 -5.50 -0.70 5.16
CA ARG A 53 -5.54 -2.04 5.78
C ARG A 53 -4.14 -2.61 5.89
N THR A 54 -3.83 -3.23 7.03
CA THR A 54 -2.59 -3.99 7.23
C THR A 54 -2.88 -5.46 7.51
N GLY A 55 -1.96 -6.34 7.12
CA GLY A 55 -2.00 -7.78 7.44
C GLY A 55 -2.12 -8.65 6.20
N HIS A 56 -2.81 -9.79 6.33
CA HIS A 56 -2.88 -10.80 5.26
C HIS A 56 -3.96 -10.54 4.21
N HIS A 57 -4.90 -9.62 4.45
CA HIS A 57 -6.03 -9.34 3.55
C HIS A 57 -6.87 -10.58 3.18
N CYS A 58 -7.00 -11.53 4.11
CA CYS A 58 -7.61 -12.84 3.88
C CYS A 58 -6.93 -13.67 2.76
N ALA A 59 -5.67 -13.37 2.45
CA ALA A 59 -4.88 -13.99 1.37
C ALA A 59 -3.56 -14.57 1.88
N GLN A 60 -3.59 -15.27 3.02
CA GLN A 60 -2.41 -15.82 3.68
C GLN A 60 -1.50 -16.69 2.77
N PRO A 61 -2.01 -17.53 1.85
CA PRO A 61 -1.15 -18.29 0.94
C PRO A 61 -0.23 -17.41 0.07
N ILE A 62 -0.71 -16.24 -0.36
CA ILE A 62 0.09 -15.29 -1.14
C ILE A 62 1.17 -14.64 -0.26
N MET A 63 0.86 -14.35 1.00
CA MET A 63 1.85 -13.80 1.95
C MET A 63 2.99 -14.80 2.20
N ASN A 64 2.65 -16.08 2.34
CA ASN A 64 3.63 -17.16 2.43
C ASN A 64 4.49 -17.28 1.17
N TYR A 65 3.89 -17.17 -0.03
CA TYR A 65 4.63 -17.20 -1.29
C TYR A 65 5.65 -16.06 -1.40
N PHE A 66 5.30 -14.87 -0.92
CA PHE A 66 6.23 -13.72 -0.88
C PHE A 66 7.15 -13.71 0.35
N GLU A 67 7.01 -14.69 1.25
CA GLU A 67 7.76 -14.79 2.51
C GLU A 67 7.66 -13.52 3.38
N ILE A 68 6.47 -12.94 3.47
CA ILE A 68 6.20 -11.72 4.24
C ILE A 68 5.09 -11.96 5.29
N PRO A 69 5.13 -11.28 6.44
CA PRO A 69 4.10 -11.39 7.48
C PRO A 69 2.78 -10.68 7.10
N GLY A 70 2.77 -9.93 6.00
CA GLY A 70 1.62 -9.14 5.56
C GLY A 70 2.06 -7.91 4.78
N THR A 71 1.08 -7.12 4.36
CA THR A 71 1.33 -5.85 3.65
C THR A 71 0.45 -4.73 4.17
N ILE A 72 0.88 -3.49 3.92
CA ILE A 72 0.00 -2.33 3.93
C ILE A 72 -0.71 -2.30 2.58
N ARG A 73 -2.02 -2.03 2.58
CA ARG A 73 -2.83 -1.95 1.37
C ARG A 73 -3.62 -0.66 1.32
N ALA A 74 -3.28 0.17 0.34
CA ALA A 74 -4.08 1.31 -0.10
C ALA A 74 -4.97 0.88 -1.28
N SER A 75 -6.28 1.10 -1.15
CA SER A 75 -7.26 0.73 -2.17
C SER A 75 -8.12 1.94 -2.49
N PHE A 76 -8.03 2.40 -3.73
CA PHE A 76 -8.67 3.63 -4.20
C PHE A 76 -9.96 3.32 -4.96
N SER A 77 -10.93 4.19 -4.75
CA SER A 77 -12.20 4.25 -5.47
C SER A 77 -12.26 5.52 -6.32
N PHE A 78 -13.31 5.66 -7.15
CA PHE A 78 -13.49 6.80 -8.04
C PHE A 78 -13.64 8.16 -7.33
N TYR A 79 -14.01 8.16 -6.04
CA TYR A 79 -14.17 9.37 -5.23
C TYR A 79 -12.88 9.83 -4.56
N ASN A 80 -11.81 9.02 -4.60
CA ASN A 80 -10.53 9.43 -4.04
C ASN A 80 -9.84 10.46 -4.95
N THR A 81 -8.94 11.24 -4.37
CA THR A 81 -8.24 12.31 -5.09
C THR A 81 -6.72 12.12 -5.08
N LYS A 82 -6.02 12.87 -5.94
CA LYS A 82 -4.55 12.85 -5.96
C LYS A 82 -3.96 13.52 -4.72
N GLU A 83 -4.65 14.51 -4.18
CA GLU A 83 -4.28 15.21 -2.96
C GLU A 83 -4.34 14.25 -1.75
N GLU A 84 -5.33 13.36 -1.69
CA GLU A 84 -5.37 12.31 -0.66
C GLU A 84 -4.19 11.33 -0.79
N ILE A 85 -3.75 11.03 -2.02
CA ILE A 85 -2.54 10.23 -2.27
C ILE A 85 -1.30 10.98 -1.78
N ASP A 86 -1.20 12.28 -2.05
CA ASP A 86 -0.06 13.10 -1.63
C ASP A 86 0.01 13.29 -0.11
N VAL A 87 -1.13 13.26 0.60
CA VAL A 87 -1.15 13.26 2.07
C VAL A 87 -0.71 11.91 2.64
N MET A 88 -0.93 10.80 1.91
CA MET A 88 -0.54 9.45 2.32
C MET A 88 0.96 9.15 2.15
N VAL A 89 1.59 9.71 1.11
CA VAL A 89 3.00 9.49 0.77
C VAL A 89 3.90 10.39 1.61
#